data_AF-A0A8G2BI38-F1
#
_entry.id   AF-A0A8G2BI38-F1
#
_cell.length_a   1.000
_cell.length_b   1.000
_cell.length_c   1.000
_cell.angle_alpha   90.00
_cell.angle_beta   90.00
_cell.angle_gamma   90.00
#
_symmetry.space_group_name_H-M   'P 1'
#
loop_
_entity.id
_entity.type
_entity.pdbx_description
1 polymer ?
#
loop_
_entity_poly.entity_id
_entity_poly.type
_entity_poly.pdbx_seq_one_letter_code
_entity_poly.pdbx_strand_id
1 'polypeptide(L)' 'MHEPKDDAARIAKRLSHRMVDHLRRAADPDGLTRSNGNSTLRALLERGLIAESEDQPANTMRTTWVPTELGRRVIAAA' A
#
# COMPACT_ATOMS: atom_id res chain seq x y z
N MET A 1 -11.01 -19.93 14.57
CA MET A 1 -11.33 -19.19 13.33
C MET A 1 -10.55 -17.90 13.39
N HIS A 2 -9.65 -17.65 12.45
CA HIS A 2 -8.85 -16.42 12.44
C HIS A 2 -9.57 -15.45 11.50
N GLU A 3 -10.20 -14.40 12.04
CA GLU A 3 -10.94 -13.45 11.22
C GLU A 3 -9.97 -12.51 10.48
N PRO A 4 -10.15 -12.27 9.18
CA PRO A 4 -9.25 -11.42 8.38
C PRO A 4 -9.21 -9.95 8.85
N LYS A 5 -10.12 -9.54 9.74
CA LYS A 5 -10.14 -8.20 10.36
C LYS A 5 -9.06 -8.05 11.44
N ASP A 6 -8.81 -9.11 12.21
CA ASP A 6 -7.77 -9.14 13.25
C ASP A 6 -6.37 -9.11 12.65
N ASP A 7 -6.18 -9.72 11.48
CA ASP A 7 -4.90 -9.71 10.78
C ASP A 7 -4.54 -8.31 10.26
N ALA A 8 -5.50 -7.57 9.70
CA ALA A 8 -5.27 -6.19 9.26
C ALA A 8 -4.92 -5.25 10.43
N ALA A 9 -5.65 -5.32 11.54
CA ALA A 9 -5.36 -4.54 12.74
C ALA A 9 -4.01 -4.92 13.38
N ARG A 10 -3.65 -6.21 13.36
CA ARG A 10 -2.34 -6.69 13.83
C ARG A 10 -1.20 -6.22 12.93
N ILE A 11 -1.39 -6.22 11.62
CA ILE A 11 -0.43 -5.70 10.66
C ILE A 11 -0.29 -4.19 10.87
N ALA A 12 -1.39 -3.44 10.93
CA ALA A 12 -1.42 -1.99 11.21
C ALA A 12 -0.62 -1.64 12.46
N LYS A 13 -0.85 -2.33 13.58
CA LYS A 13 -0.11 -2.12 14.85
C LYS A 13 1.39 -2.39 14.75
N ARG A 14 1.82 -3.23 13.81
CA ARG A 14 3.24 -3.58 13.56
C ARG A 14 3.90 -2.72 12.49
N LEU A 15 3.11 -1.96 11.71
CA LEU A 15 3.64 -1.02 10.73
C LEU A 15 4.11 0.24 11.45
N SER A 16 5.25 0.77 11.05
CA SER A 16 5.68 2.09 11.51
C SER A 16 4.73 3.16 10.95
N HIS A 17 4.54 4.28 11.68
CA HIS A 17 3.71 5.41 11.22
C HIS A 17 4.08 5.86 9.80
N ARG A 18 5.37 5.83 9.44
CA ARG A 18 5.86 6.13 8.09
C ARG A 18 5.32 5.16 7.02
N MET A 19 5.21 3.87 7.32
CA MET A 19 4.67 2.88 6.39
C MET A 19 3.16 3.05 6.20
N VAL A 20 2.44 3.39 7.27
CA VAL A 20 1.00 3.68 7.20
C VAL A 20 0.75 4.95 6.37
N ASP A 21 1.57 6.00 6.55
CA ASP A 21 1.48 7.22 5.72
C ASP A 21 1.73 6.93 4.24
N HIS A 22 2.75 6.13 3.92
CA HIS A 22 3.00 5.70 2.54
C HIS A 22 1.84 4.86 1.97
N LEU A 23 1.26 3.97 2.76
CA LEU A 23 0.10 3.18 2.35
C LEU A 23 -1.14 4.07 2.11
N ARG A 24 -1.36 5.09 2.94
CA ARG A 24 -2.42 6.10 2.76
C ARG A 24 -2.21 6.92 1.49
N ARG A 25 -0.98 7.36 1.22
CA ARG A 25 -0.63 8.05 -0.04
C ARG A 25 -0.79 7.17 -1.28
N ALA A 26 -0.73 5.84 -1.14
CA ALA A 26 -1.00 4.91 -2.24
C ALA A 26 -2.46 4.96 -2.66
N ALA A 27 -3.35 5.17 -1.69
CA ALA A 27 -4.78 5.29 -1.95
C ALA A 27 -5.12 6.61 -2.67
N ASP A 28 -4.21 7.58 -2.66
CA ASP A 28 -4.35 8.82 -3.41
C ASP A 28 -3.83 8.62 -4.85
N PRO A 29 -4.63 8.93 -5.88
CA PRO A 29 -4.28 8.66 -7.28
C PRO A 29 -3.03 9.40 -7.76
N ASP A 30 -2.61 10.48 -7.09
CA ASP A 30 -1.39 11.22 -7.42
C ASP A 30 -0.19 10.85 -6.52
N GLY A 31 -0.49 10.31 -5.33
CA GLY A 31 0.43 10.27 -4.18
C GLY A 31 1.60 9.30 -4.28
N LEU A 32 1.60 8.33 -5.21
CA LEU A 32 2.63 7.28 -5.27
C LEU A 32 3.29 7.07 -6.63
N THR A 33 3.19 8.06 -7.49
CA THR A 33 3.65 7.96 -8.88
C THR A 33 5.16 8.07 -9.09
N ARG A 34 5.96 8.28 -8.03
CA ARG A 34 7.43 8.19 -8.11
C ARG A 34 8.05 8.18 -6.72
N SER A 35 8.30 7.01 -6.17
CA SER A 35 9.25 6.89 -5.05
C SER A 35 10.20 5.75 -5.38
N ASN A 36 11.19 6.07 -6.21
CA ASN A 36 12.14 5.16 -6.84
C ASN A 36 13.23 4.64 -5.88
N GLY A 37 12.89 4.39 -4.61
CA GLY A 37 13.89 3.99 -3.63
C GLY A 37 13.38 4.02 -2.21
N ASN A 38 12.35 3.24 -1.89
CA ASN A 38 11.90 3.16 -0.52
C ASN A 38 11.68 1.70 -0.15
N SER A 39 12.55 1.16 0.72
CA SER A 39 12.38 -0.16 1.34
C SER A 39 10.97 -0.32 1.92
N THR A 40 10.31 0.79 2.25
CA THR A 40 8.90 0.85 2.64
C THR A 40 7.95 0.36 1.56
N LEU A 41 8.09 0.76 0.29
CA LEU A 41 7.18 0.31 -0.78
C LEU A 41 7.36 -1.16 -1.09
N ARG A 42 8.62 -1.61 -1.16
CA ARG A 42 8.93 -3.04 -1.28
C ARG A 42 8.34 -3.83 -0.12
N ALA A 43 8.50 -3.32 1.11
CA ALA A 43 7.93 -3.92 2.30
C ALA A 43 6.38 -3.97 2.29
N LEU A 44 5.71 -2.98 1.71
CA LEU A 44 4.26 -2.96 1.53
C LEU A 44 3.83 -3.96 0.43
N LEU A 45 4.59 -4.06 -0.66
CA LEU A 45 4.35 -5.00 -1.76
C LEU A 45 4.58 -6.46 -1.32
N GLU A 46 5.69 -6.74 -0.64
CA GLU A 46 6.01 -8.06 -0.08
C GLU A 46 4.98 -8.52 0.95
N ARG A 47 4.28 -7.58 1.60
CA ARG A 47 3.16 -7.85 2.51
C ARG A 47 1.80 -7.92 1.81
N GLY A 48 1.75 -7.71 0.49
CA GLY A 48 0.51 -7.71 -0.29
C GLY A 48 -0.43 -6.55 0.05
N LEU A 49 0.08 -5.44 0.60
CA LEU A 49 -0.72 -4.27 0.98
C LEU A 49 -0.93 -3.30 -0.18
N ILE A 50 -0.01 -3.30 -1.14
CA ILE A 50 -0.12 -2.55 -2.40
C ILE A 50 0.11 -3.50 -3.59
N ALA A 51 -0.40 -3.11 -4.74
CA ALA A 51 -0.20 -3.77 -6.03
C ALA A 51 0.13 -2.73 -7.10
N GLU A 52 0.81 -3.16 -8.17
CA GLU A 52 0.99 -2.34 -9.37
C GLU A 52 -0.37 -2.20 -10.08
N SER A 53 -0.71 -0.97 -10.47
CA SER A 53 -1.88 -0.70 -11.29
C SER A 53 -1.51 -0.84 -12.76
N GLU A 54 -2.23 -1.70 -13.48
CA GLU A 54 -2.08 -1.89 -14.93
C GLU A 54 -2.72 -0.76 -15.75
N ASP A 55 -3.42 0.19 -15.09
CA ASP A 55 -3.96 1.40 -15.70
C ASP A 55 -2.83 2.40 -15.98
N GLN A 56 -1.92 2.03 -16.89
CA GLN A 56 -0.90 2.91 -17.41
C GLN A 56 -1.42 3.54 -18.71
N PRO A 57 -1.55 4.88 -18.80
CA PRO A 57 -1.75 5.50 -20.10
C PRO A 57 -0.54 5.17 -20.97
N ALA A 58 -0.77 4.76 -22.22
CA ALA A 58 0.20 4.17 -23.15
C ALA A 58 1.47 5.01 -23.45
N ASN A 59 1.65 6.16 -22.80
CA ASN A 59 2.73 7.11 -23.03
C ASN A 59 3.48 7.54 -21.75
N THR A 60 3.35 6.82 -20.63
CA THR A 60 4.14 7.12 -19.42
C THR A 60 4.80 5.87 -18.86
N MET A 61 6.13 5.85 -18.76
CA MET A 61 6.92 4.84 -18.01
C MET A 61 6.76 5.04 -16.48
N ARG A 62 5.53 5.25 -15.99
CA ARG A 62 5.25 5.47 -14.57
C ARG A 62 4.48 4.26 -14.04
N THR A 63 5.15 3.46 -13.22
CA THR A 63 4.50 2.45 -12.40
C THR A 63 3.67 3.13 -11.32
N THR A 64 2.35 2.97 -11.39
CA THR A 64 1.41 3.44 -10.37
C THR A 64 1.15 2.32 -9.36
N TRP A 65 1.16 2.64 -8.07
CA TRP A 65 0.91 1.67 -7.00
C TRP A 65 -0.43 1.97 -6.32
N VAL A 66 -1.27 0.95 -6.14
CA VAL A 66 -2.59 1.07 -5.51
C VAL A 66 -2.71 0.13 -4.30
N PRO A 67 -3.40 0.53 -3.21
CA PRO A 67 -3.62 -0.34 -2.07
C PRO A 67 -4.54 -1.50 -2.45
N THR A 68 -4.18 -2.70 -2.01
CA THR A 68 -5.04 -3.88 -2.11
C THR A 68 -6.19 -3.78 -1.11
N GLU A 69 -7.13 -4.73 -1.18
CA GLU A 69 -8.19 -4.83 -0.18
C GLU A 69 -7.64 -4.98 1.25
N LEU A 70 -6.55 -5.75 1.41
CA LEU A 70 -5.86 -5.85 2.68
C LEU A 70 -5.21 -4.52 3.09
N GLY A 71 -4.56 -3.84 2.15
CA GLY A 71 -4.00 -2.50 2.37
C GLY A 71 -5.03 -1.49 2.86
N ARG A 72 -6.21 -1.45 2.23
CA ARG A 72 -7.32 -0.58 2.63
C ARG A 72 -7.83 -0.89 4.04
N ARG A 73 -7.93 -2.18 4.38
CA ARG A 73 -8.31 -2.60 5.75
C ARG A 73 -7.26 -2.22 6.78
N VAL A 74 -5.98 -2.33 6.43
CA VAL A 74 -4.87 -1.89 7.29
C VAL A 74 -4.92 -0.38 7.49
N ILE A 75 -5.18 0.42 6.45
CA ILE A 75 -5.37 1.87 6.56
C ILE A 75 -6.54 2.19 7.50
N ALA A 76 -7.66 1.48 7.37
CA ALA A 76 -8.85 1.69 8.20
C ALA A 76 -8.67 1.25 9.66
N ALA A 77 -7.74 0.33 9.90
CA ALA A 77 -7.43 -0.20 11.24
C ALA A 77 -6.23 0.49 11.92
N ALA A 78 -5.51 1.36 11.21
CA ALA A 78 -4.37 2.14 11.68
C ALA A 78 -4.78 3.57 12.04
#